data_AF-A0A523IU38-F1
#
_entry.id   AF-A0A523IU38-F1
#
_cell.length_a   1.000
_cell.length_b   1.000
_cell.length_c   1.000
_cell.angle_alpha   90.00
_cell.angle_beta   90.00
_cell.angle_gamma   90.00
#
_symmetry.space_group_name_H-M   'P 1'
#
loop_
_entity.id
_entity.type
_entity.pdbx_description
1 polymer ?
#
loop_
_entity_poly.entity_id
_entity_poly.type
_entity_poly.pdbx_seq_one_letter_code
_entity_poly.pdbx_strand_id
1 'polypeptide(L)'
;MNNQIKTGVSYFGNRNPRHFISDLEEIITHNCNVIVHTFSENDQQFYKDTMREMISMSKDAGLECYLDPWGVGRVFGGETYSSFALKNIDACQILPDGEIAPAICFNNEKFREFMYQWIEDAAEIGADVLFWDEPHFFIDLKEKGRYDIWYCKCGSCSLKFKNKFGRNLFEARREEIIAFREGCVVEFLQELCQQTRNLGMKNAVCLLPFKEDSIGLSDWSKVVAIDSLDIFGTDPYWVFFNESLQEYVGRFSRDVYELCEQYNKEAQIWIQAYKIPAGREEELKEAIAVSHAEGVRNFAAWSYYGNAYMSYNRSENPQKVWDILGDVYGELQRGEWA
;
A
#
# COMPACT_ATOMS: atom_id res chain seq x y z
N MET A 1 9.55 0.56 22.97
CA MET A 1 9.07 1.22 21.75
C MET A 1 8.59 2.61 22.14
N ASN A 2 9.03 3.66 21.46
CA ASN A 2 8.58 5.03 21.77
C ASN A 2 7.08 5.09 21.49
N ASN A 3 6.30 5.48 22.50
CA ASN A 3 4.84 5.47 22.53
C ASN A 3 4.22 6.62 21.70
N GLN A 4 4.86 7.00 20.59
CA GLN A 4 4.49 8.16 19.80
C GLN A 4 3.42 7.79 18.78
N ILE A 5 2.31 8.53 18.80
CA ILE A 5 1.26 8.40 17.78
C ILE A 5 1.81 8.88 16.43
N LYS A 6 1.60 8.09 15.39
CA LYS A 6 1.78 8.54 14.00
C LYS A 6 0.43 8.83 13.35
N THR A 7 0.36 9.99 12.71
CA THR A 7 -0.81 10.53 12.02
C THR A 7 -0.37 10.92 10.61
N GLY A 8 -0.66 10.05 9.66
CA GLY A 8 -0.16 10.12 8.30
C GLY A 8 -1.24 10.47 7.28
N VAL A 9 -0.83 11.07 6.18
CA VAL A 9 -1.71 11.30 5.04
C VAL A 9 -0.97 11.05 3.74
N SER A 10 -1.66 10.43 2.78
CA SER A 10 -1.16 10.31 1.42
C SER A 10 -1.34 11.60 0.62
N TYR A 11 -0.33 11.94 -0.17
CA TYR A 11 -0.30 13.14 -0.99
C TYR A 11 0.08 12.82 -2.43
N PHE A 12 -0.81 13.17 -3.35
CA PHE A 12 -0.62 13.04 -4.79
C PHE A 12 -1.32 14.12 -5.61
N GLY A 13 -1.58 15.27 -4.98
CA GLY A 13 -2.36 16.37 -5.58
C GLY A 13 -1.70 17.00 -6.80
N ASN A 14 -0.40 17.25 -6.73
CA ASN A 14 0.37 17.81 -7.84
C ASN A 14 1.87 17.51 -7.70
N ARG A 15 2.63 17.86 -8.75
CA ARG A 15 4.11 17.85 -8.81
C ARG A 15 4.63 19.26 -9.04
N ASN A 16 4.13 20.22 -8.27
CA ASN A 16 4.50 21.62 -8.36
C ASN A 16 4.85 22.16 -6.96
N PRO A 17 6.14 22.25 -6.63
CA PRO A 17 6.60 22.69 -5.30
C PRO A 17 5.98 24.00 -4.84
N ARG A 18 5.72 24.93 -5.77
CA ARG A 18 5.07 26.22 -5.46
C ARG A 18 3.69 26.05 -4.84
N HIS A 19 2.91 25.08 -5.32
CA HIS A 19 1.57 24.79 -4.78
C HIS A 19 1.65 23.86 -3.58
N PHE A 20 2.61 22.94 -3.59
CA PHE A 20 2.83 22.01 -2.49
C PHE A 20 3.14 22.72 -1.16
N ILE A 21 3.76 23.91 -1.15
CA ILE A 21 3.99 24.67 0.09
C ILE A 21 2.70 24.88 0.88
N SER A 22 1.65 25.36 0.21
CA SER A 22 0.37 25.62 0.88
C SER A 22 -0.30 24.32 1.34
N ASP A 23 -0.24 23.27 0.53
CA ASP A 23 -0.76 21.96 0.93
C ASP A 23 0.01 21.38 2.13
N LEU A 24 1.33 21.57 2.17
CA LEU A 24 2.19 21.13 3.27
C LEU A 24 1.88 21.90 4.55
N GLU A 25 1.67 23.21 4.49
CA GLU A 25 1.20 24.00 5.63
C GLU A 25 -0.12 23.44 6.18
N GLU A 26 -1.09 23.14 5.31
CA GLU A 26 -2.36 22.53 5.74
C GLU A 26 -2.16 21.15 6.39
N ILE A 27 -1.31 20.29 5.82
CA ILE A 27 -0.98 18.97 6.37
C ILE A 27 -0.43 19.11 7.80
N ILE A 28 0.47 20.06 8.04
CA ILE A 28 1.03 20.31 9.38
C ILE A 28 -0.05 20.83 10.33
N THR A 29 -0.87 21.80 9.91
CA THR A 29 -1.92 22.36 10.78
C THR A 29 -3.04 21.36 11.09
N HIS A 30 -3.19 20.31 10.29
CA HIS A 30 -4.10 19.17 10.54
C HIS A 30 -3.43 18.04 11.34
N ASN A 31 -2.36 18.35 12.07
CA ASN A 31 -1.71 17.46 13.04
C ASN A 31 -1.13 16.18 12.42
N CYS A 32 -0.76 16.20 11.14
CA CYS A 32 -0.01 15.11 10.53
C CYS A 32 1.47 15.19 10.92
N ASN A 33 2.09 14.03 11.15
CA ASN A 33 3.54 13.89 11.37
C ASN A 33 4.19 12.87 10.41
N VAL A 34 3.39 12.26 9.53
CA VAL A 34 3.84 11.40 8.43
C VAL A 34 3.20 11.90 7.14
N ILE A 35 3.95 11.86 6.03
CA ILE A 35 3.40 12.06 4.69
C ILE A 35 3.80 10.90 3.78
N VAL A 36 2.84 10.40 3.01
CA VAL A 36 3.08 9.36 2.01
C VAL A 36 2.98 9.98 0.63
N HIS A 37 4.13 10.21 0.01
CA HIS A 37 4.18 10.70 -1.36
C HIS A 37 4.06 9.52 -2.32
N THR A 38 3.17 9.63 -3.30
CA THR A 38 3.18 8.67 -4.40
C THR A 38 4.38 8.90 -5.31
N PHE A 39 5.05 7.83 -5.70
CA PHE A 39 6.20 7.83 -6.59
C PHE A 39 6.00 6.78 -7.68
N SER A 40 5.10 7.12 -8.60
CA SER A 40 4.73 6.28 -9.74
C SER A 40 5.86 6.19 -10.78
N GLU A 41 5.69 5.33 -11.79
CA GLU A 41 6.61 5.24 -12.94
C GLU A 41 6.75 6.59 -13.67
N ASN A 42 5.66 7.37 -13.75
CA ASN A 42 5.67 8.71 -14.33
C ASN A 42 6.48 9.68 -13.47
N ASP A 43 6.37 9.57 -12.14
CA ASP A 43 7.14 10.41 -11.23
C ASP A 43 8.63 10.10 -11.32
N GLN A 44 8.99 8.83 -11.32
CA GLN A 44 10.38 8.38 -11.50
C GLN A 44 10.95 8.86 -12.84
N GLN A 45 10.18 8.77 -13.93
CA GLN A 45 10.66 9.13 -15.26
C GLN A 45 10.78 10.64 -15.48
N PHE A 46 9.82 11.44 -14.99
CA PHE A 46 9.68 12.84 -15.39
C PHE A 46 9.76 13.85 -14.25
N TYR A 47 9.55 13.42 -13.00
CA TYR A 47 9.45 14.29 -11.83
C TYR A 47 10.40 13.91 -10.70
N LYS A 48 11.41 13.06 -10.92
CA LYS A 48 12.32 12.57 -9.87
C LYS A 48 12.95 13.71 -9.05
N ASP A 49 13.49 14.72 -9.71
CA ASP A 49 14.10 15.87 -9.01
C ASP A 49 13.05 16.76 -8.32
N THR A 50 11.86 16.89 -8.90
CA THR A 50 10.74 17.58 -8.25
C THR A 50 10.27 16.83 -7.01
N MET A 51 10.21 15.50 -7.05
CA MET A 51 9.89 14.68 -5.90
C MET A 51 10.95 14.80 -4.80
N ARG A 52 12.24 14.84 -5.15
CA ARG A 52 13.32 15.15 -4.20
C ARG A 52 13.09 16.48 -3.49
N GLU A 53 12.75 17.53 -4.23
CA GLU A 53 12.46 18.85 -3.65
C GLU A 53 11.27 18.77 -2.69
N MET A 54 10.17 18.14 -3.09
CA MET A 54 8.99 17.98 -2.24
C MET A 54 9.28 17.15 -0.98
N ILE A 55 10.04 16.05 -1.08
CA ILE A 55 10.45 15.24 0.07
C ILE A 55 11.33 16.06 1.01
N SER A 56 12.27 16.85 0.49
CA SER A 56 13.10 17.75 1.31
C SER A 56 12.23 18.74 2.07
N MET A 57 11.27 19.38 1.40
CA MET A 57 10.34 20.33 2.03
C MET A 57 9.51 19.67 3.13
N SER A 58 9.00 18.45 2.90
CA SER A 58 8.27 17.69 3.91
C SER A 58 9.13 17.38 5.14
N LYS A 59 10.39 17.00 4.94
CA LYS A 59 11.34 16.70 6.03
C LYS A 59 11.73 17.96 6.80
N ASP A 60 11.95 19.07 6.09
CA ASP A 60 12.24 20.38 6.70
C ASP A 60 11.05 20.86 7.55
N ALA A 61 9.82 20.49 7.19
CA ALA A 61 8.60 20.72 7.97
C ALA A 61 8.41 19.72 9.13
N GLY A 62 9.28 18.73 9.28
CA GLY A 62 9.28 17.77 10.39
C GLY A 62 8.45 16.51 10.16
N LEU A 63 8.06 16.18 8.92
CA LEU A 63 7.34 14.96 8.58
C LEU A 63 8.29 13.78 8.32
N GLU A 64 7.94 12.57 8.76
CA GLU A 64 8.53 11.32 8.25
C GLU A 64 7.97 11.05 6.84
N CYS A 65 8.85 10.84 5.87
CA CYS A 65 8.46 10.73 4.45
C CYS A 65 8.45 9.29 3.97
N TYR A 66 7.26 8.82 3.58
CA TYR A 66 7.06 7.52 2.96
C TYR A 66 6.98 7.69 1.44
N LEU A 67 7.50 6.72 0.69
CA LEU A 67 7.28 6.62 -0.75
C LEU A 67 6.50 5.37 -1.13
N ASP A 68 5.46 5.60 -1.92
CA ASP A 68 4.52 4.59 -2.40
C ASP A 68 4.73 4.33 -3.90
N PRO A 69 4.94 3.08 -4.36
CA PRO A 69 5.10 2.72 -5.78
C PRO A 69 3.75 2.69 -6.51
N TRP A 70 2.98 3.77 -6.38
CA TRP A 70 1.58 3.87 -6.79
C TRP A 70 1.38 3.41 -8.23
N GLY A 71 0.58 2.35 -8.42
CA GLY A 71 0.25 1.70 -9.69
C GLY A 71 1.43 1.13 -10.49
N VAL A 72 2.65 1.09 -9.93
CA VAL A 72 3.84 0.56 -10.60
C VAL A 72 3.61 -0.90 -11.01
N GLY A 73 3.87 -1.19 -12.29
CA GLY A 73 3.65 -2.52 -12.87
C GLY A 73 2.20 -3.02 -12.88
N ARG A 74 1.24 -2.22 -12.39
CA ARG A 74 -0.11 -2.63 -11.99
C ARG A 74 -0.13 -3.83 -11.03
N VAL A 75 0.83 -3.87 -10.11
CA VAL A 75 0.90 -4.89 -9.05
C VAL A 75 0.92 -4.29 -7.64
N PHE A 76 0.82 -2.97 -7.54
CA PHE A 76 0.64 -2.21 -6.30
C PHE A 76 -0.67 -1.40 -6.41
N GLY A 77 -1.18 -0.93 -5.27
CA GLY A 77 -2.37 -0.07 -5.20
C GLY A 77 -2.26 1.20 -6.05
N GLY A 78 -3.41 1.70 -6.53
CA GLY A 78 -3.50 3.04 -7.15
C GLY A 78 -4.15 3.19 -8.53
N GLU A 79 -4.54 4.45 -8.82
CA GLU A 79 -5.24 4.85 -10.05
C GLU A 79 -4.32 5.41 -11.16
N THR A 80 -3.04 5.02 -11.19
CA THR A 80 -2.13 5.38 -12.28
C THR A 80 -1.92 4.23 -13.27
N TYR A 81 -1.55 4.58 -14.49
CA TYR A 81 -1.22 3.61 -15.53
C TYR A 81 0.24 3.16 -15.41
N SER A 82 0.50 1.89 -15.72
CA SER A 82 1.85 1.36 -15.86
C SER A 82 2.32 1.46 -17.32
N SER A 83 3.23 2.39 -17.60
CA SER A 83 3.96 2.46 -18.87
C SER A 83 4.92 1.27 -19.01
N PHE A 84 5.45 0.78 -17.90
CA PHE A 84 6.35 -0.38 -17.85
C PHE A 84 5.66 -1.63 -18.40
N ALA A 85 4.44 -1.94 -17.94
CA ALA A 85 3.65 -3.05 -18.45
C ALA A 85 3.33 -2.90 -19.94
N LEU A 86 2.99 -1.68 -20.39
CA LEU A 86 2.71 -1.39 -21.80
C LEU A 86 3.94 -1.57 -22.71
N LYS A 87 5.15 -1.22 -22.23
CA LYS A 87 6.40 -1.36 -22.99
C LYS A 87 6.98 -2.77 -22.93
N ASN A 88 6.61 -3.56 -21.93
CA ASN A 88 7.13 -4.91 -21.67
C ASN A 88 6.00 -5.95 -21.64
N ILE A 89 5.18 -5.98 -22.69
CA ILE A 89 4.06 -6.92 -22.81
C ILE A 89 4.52 -8.38 -22.68
N ASP A 90 5.73 -8.69 -23.12
CA ASP A 90 6.35 -10.02 -23.00
C ASP A 90 6.68 -10.43 -21.55
N ALA A 91 6.73 -9.47 -20.64
CA ALA A 91 6.94 -9.67 -19.21
C ALA A 91 5.64 -9.63 -18.38
N CYS A 92 4.50 -9.35 -19.03
CA CYS A 92 3.20 -9.34 -18.37
C CYS A 92 2.78 -10.72 -17.86
N GLN A 93 1.86 -10.71 -16.90
CA GLN A 93 1.22 -11.91 -16.41
C GLN A 93 0.33 -12.50 -17.52
N ILE A 94 0.25 -13.83 -17.55
CA ILE A 94 -0.69 -14.54 -18.44
C ILE A 94 -1.75 -15.19 -17.56
N LEU A 95 -3.01 -14.82 -17.79
CA LEU A 95 -4.16 -15.31 -17.03
C LEU A 95 -4.42 -16.80 -17.28
N PRO A 96 -5.22 -17.48 -16.42
CA PRO A 96 -5.51 -18.91 -16.56
C PRO A 96 -6.02 -19.34 -17.95
N ASP A 97 -6.80 -18.49 -18.61
CA ASP A 97 -7.36 -18.69 -19.96
C ASP A 97 -6.36 -18.37 -21.09
N GLY A 98 -5.19 -17.82 -20.78
CA GLY A 98 -4.15 -17.47 -21.75
C GLY A 98 -4.16 -16.02 -22.19
N GLU A 99 -5.10 -15.19 -21.71
CA GLU A 99 -5.07 -13.75 -21.97
C GLU A 99 -3.90 -13.08 -21.28
N ILE A 100 -3.37 -12.01 -21.88
CA ILE A 100 -2.33 -11.19 -21.27
C ILE A 100 -3.00 -10.23 -20.30
N ALA A 101 -2.63 -10.29 -19.03
CA ALA A 101 -3.08 -9.33 -18.04
C ALA A 101 -2.42 -7.96 -18.29
N PRO A 102 -3.10 -6.84 -17.99
CA PRO A 102 -2.51 -5.51 -18.05
C PRO A 102 -1.60 -5.23 -16.84
N ALA A 103 -0.83 -6.21 -16.39
CA ALA A 103 0.05 -6.13 -15.24
C ALA A 103 1.29 -7.00 -15.41
N ILE A 104 2.40 -6.53 -14.88
CA ILE A 104 3.71 -7.17 -14.99
C ILE A 104 3.81 -8.39 -14.07
N CYS A 105 4.56 -9.42 -14.47
CA CYS A 105 4.76 -10.58 -13.61
C CYS A 105 5.86 -10.33 -12.57
N PHE A 106 5.57 -10.57 -11.29
CA PHE A 106 6.58 -10.52 -10.21
C PHE A 106 7.82 -11.34 -10.52
N ASN A 107 7.68 -12.50 -11.16
CA ASN A 107 8.80 -13.40 -11.38
C ASN A 107 9.61 -13.07 -12.65
N ASN A 108 9.23 -12.01 -13.39
CA ASN A 108 9.98 -11.61 -14.56
C ASN A 108 11.18 -10.73 -14.16
N GLU A 109 12.36 -11.08 -14.67
CA GLU A 109 13.64 -10.41 -14.36
C GLU A 109 13.62 -8.92 -14.70
N LYS A 110 13.01 -8.53 -15.83
CA LYS A 110 12.89 -7.10 -16.20
C LYS A 110 12.20 -6.28 -15.11
N PHE A 111 11.19 -6.86 -14.46
CA PHE A 111 10.47 -6.17 -13.39
C PHE A 111 11.27 -6.13 -12.09
N ARG A 112 12.01 -7.20 -11.78
CA ARG A 112 12.92 -7.22 -10.63
C ARG A 112 13.98 -6.13 -10.75
N GLU A 113 14.63 -6.04 -11.91
CA GLU A 113 15.61 -4.99 -12.22
C GLU A 113 14.99 -3.60 -12.10
N PHE A 114 13.80 -3.40 -12.66
CA PHE A 114 13.09 -2.12 -12.57
C PHE A 114 12.82 -1.72 -11.11
N MET A 115 12.35 -2.65 -10.28
CA MET A 115 12.07 -2.37 -8.87
C MET A 115 13.34 -2.07 -8.07
N TYR A 116 14.47 -2.72 -8.39
CA TYR A 116 15.75 -2.35 -7.77
C TYR A 116 16.15 -0.91 -8.12
N GLN A 117 16.01 -0.51 -9.39
CA GLN A 117 16.25 0.88 -9.78
C GLN A 117 15.26 1.85 -9.11
N TRP A 118 14.00 1.47 -8.96
CA TRP A 118 13.00 2.27 -8.26
C TRP A 118 13.36 2.48 -6.79
N ILE A 119 13.85 1.44 -6.10
CA ILE A 119 14.32 1.53 -4.70
C ILE A 119 15.56 2.43 -4.61
N GLU A 120 16.51 2.28 -5.53
CA GLU A 120 17.71 3.14 -5.56
C GLU A 120 17.32 4.60 -5.78
N ASP A 121 16.39 4.87 -6.70
CA ASP A 121 15.90 6.23 -6.97
C ASP A 121 15.16 6.79 -5.76
N ALA A 122 14.34 5.98 -5.08
CA ALA A 122 13.63 6.34 -3.86
C ALA A 122 14.59 6.70 -2.70
N ALA A 123 15.66 5.92 -2.54
CA ALA A 123 16.74 6.20 -1.60
C ALA A 123 17.46 7.50 -1.96
N GLU A 124 17.78 7.67 -3.24
CA GLU A 124 18.48 8.84 -3.75
C GLU A 124 17.70 10.12 -3.46
N ILE A 125 16.38 10.12 -3.65
CA ILE A 125 15.53 11.30 -3.42
C ILE A 125 15.16 11.52 -1.94
N GLY A 126 15.61 10.64 -1.03
CA GLY A 126 15.64 10.90 0.40
C GLY A 126 14.45 10.36 1.22
N ALA A 127 13.80 9.30 0.75
CA ALA A 127 12.73 8.62 1.48
C ALA A 127 13.22 8.06 2.84
N ASP A 128 12.34 8.06 3.84
CA ASP A 128 12.59 7.44 5.15
C ASP A 128 12.05 6.01 5.19
N VAL A 129 10.90 5.79 4.55
CA VAL A 129 10.18 4.51 4.50
C VAL A 129 9.71 4.23 3.08
N LEU A 130 9.91 3.00 2.59
CA LEU A 130 9.24 2.53 1.38
C LEU A 130 7.98 1.77 1.76
N PHE A 131 6.85 2.24 1.22
CA PHE A 131 5.53 1.72 1.50
C PHE A 131 5.06 0.81 0.37
N TRP A 132 5.09 -0.50 0.62
CA TRP A 132 4.65 -1.52 -0.31
C TRP A 132 3.13 -1.67 -0.24
N ASP A 133 2.45 -0.88 -1.05
CA ASP A 133 1.00 -0.75 -1.07
C ASP A 133 0.34 -1.90 -1.84
N GLU A 134 -0.31 -2.80 -1.10
CA GLU A 134 -1.11 -3.91 -1.62
C GLU A 134 -0.42 -4.73 -2.72
N PRO A 135 0.81 -5.25 -2.56
CA PRO A 135 1.45 -6.07 -3.59
C PRO A 135 0.59 -7.28 -3.94
N HIS A 136 0.06 -7.31 -5.16
CA HIS A 136 -0.83 -8.36 -5.64
C HIS A 136 -0.50 -8.77 -7.07
N PHE A 137 -0.70 -10.05 -7.33
CA PHE A 137 -0.86 -10.48 -8.71
C PHE A 137 -2.13 -9.86 -9.30
N PHE A 138 -2.24 -9.76 -10.63
CA PHE A 138 -3.37 -9.06 -11.25
C PHE A 138 -4.71 -9.60 -10.77
N ILE A 139 -5.52 -8.70 -10.19
CA ILE A 139 -6.89 -8.99 -9.77
C ILE A 139 -7.80 -7.95 -10.42
N ASP A 140 -8.81 -8.41 -11.15
CA ASP A 140 -9.96 -7.59 -11.47
C ASP A 140 -11.04 -7.85 -10.41
N LEU A 141 -11.20 -6.93 -9.47
CA LEU A 141 -12.19 -7.07 -8.39
C LEU A 141 -13.63 -7.14 -8.93
N LYS A 142 -13.91 -6.58 -10.12
CA LYS A 142 -15.25 -6.69 -10.75
C LYS A 142 -15.51 -8.09 -11.30
N GLU A 143 -14.45 -8.82 -11.62
CA GLU A 143 -14.48 -10.18 -12.15
C GLU A 143 -13.85 -11.19 -11.16
N LYS A 144 -13.89 -10.92 -9.85
CA LYS A 144 -13.24 -11.74 -8.81
C LYS A 144 -13.59 -13.24 -8.88
N GLY A 145 -14.78 -13.58 -9.38
CA GLY A 145 -15.25 -14.97 -9.56
C GLY A 145 -14.93 -15.61 -10.93
N ARG A 146 -14.16 -14.96 -11.80
CA ARG A 146 -13.86 -15.45 -13.15
C ARG A 146 -13.09 -16.78 -13.15
N TYR A 147 -12.29 -17.03 -12.12
CA TYR A 147 -11.49 -18.25 -11.98
C TYR A 147 -11.68 -18.86 -10.58
N ASP A 148 -11.79 -20.19 -10.48
CA ASP A 148 -11.81 -20.89 -9.18
C ASP A 148 -10.50 -20.69 -8.39
N ILE A 149 -9.40 -20.56 -9.13
CA ILE A 149 -8.12 -20.15 -8.60
C ILE A 149 -7.36 -19.31 -9.62
N TRP A 150 -6.93 -18.12 -9.19
CA TRP A 150 -6.12 -17.24 -10.01
C TRP A 150 -4.63 -17.62 -9.89
N TYR A 151 -3.92 -17.67 -11.03
CA TYR A 151 -2.46 -17.84 -11.11
C TYR A 151 -1.93 -17.37 -12.48
N CYS A 152 -0.65 -16.99 -12.52
CA CYS A 152 0.03 -16.56 -13.74
C CYS A 152 0.72 -17.73 -14.47
N LYS A 153 0.42 -17.88 -15.77
CA LYS A 153 0.95 -18.93 -16.67
C LYS A 153 2.18 -18.51 -17.48
N CYS A 154 2.72 -17.30 -17.28
CA CYS A 154 3.83 -16.82 -18.10
C CYS A 154 5.08 -17.73 -17.99
N GLY A 155 6.02 -17.58 -18.92
CA GLY A 155 7.23 -18.41 -18.96
C GLY A 155 8.02 -18.39 -17.64
N SER A 156 8.15 -17.22 -17.01
CA SER A 156 8.86 -17.06 -15.72
C SER A 156 8.16 -17.82 -14.60
N CYS A 157 6.84 -17.70 -14.46
CA CYS A 157 6.07 -18.44 -13.46
C CYS A 157 6.10 -19.94 -13.70
N SER A 158 5.93 -20.37 -14.95
CA SER A 158 5.95 -21.80 -15.32
C SER A 158 7.32 -22.43 -15.01
N LEU A 159 8.41 -21.73 -15.33
CA LEU A 159 9.77 -22.18 -15.01
C LEU A 159 10.00 -22.24 -13.50
N LYS A 160 9.65 -21.18 -12.77
CA LYS A 160 9.83 -21.11 -11.31
C LYS A 160 9.00 -22.18 -10.59
N PHE A 161 7.77 -22.41 -11.04
CA PHE A 161 6.92 -23.49 -10.53
C PHE A 161 7.58 -24.85 -10.74
N LYS A 162 8.04 -25.14 -11.96
CA LYS A 162 8.72 -26.40 -12.29
C LYS A 162 9.97 -26.61 -11.44
N ASN A 163 10.76 -25.58 -11.20
CA ASN A 163 11.94 -25.66 -10.35
C ASN A 163 11.58 -25.97 -8.89
N LYS A 164 10.46 -25.43 -8.38
CA LYS A 164 10.01 -25.63 -7.00
C LYS A 164 9.32 -26.98 -6.77
N PHE A 165 8.46 -27.42 -7.69
CA PHE A 165 7.59 -28.59 -7.51
C PHE A 165 7.96 -29.79 -8.39
N GLY A 166 8.93 -29.66 -9.29
CA GLY A 166 9.41 -30.73 -10.17
C GLY A 166 8.46 -31.17 -11.28
N ARG A 167 7.34 -30.46 -11.49
CA ARG A 167 6.30 -30.80 -12.48
C ARG A 167 5.80 -29.56 -13.23
N ASN A 168 5.00 -29.78 -14.28
CA ASN A 168 4.43 -28.66 -15.04
C ASN A 168 3.33 -27.94 -14.23
N LEU A 169 3.30 -26.61 -14.30
CA LEU A 169 2.25 -25.77 -13.71
C LEU A 169 0.84 -26.18 -14.18
N PHE A 170 0.69 -26.65 -15.42
CA PHE A 170 -0.61 -27.08 -15.96
C PHE A 170 -1.12 -28.41 -15.39
N GLU A 171 -0.27 -29.12 -14.65
CA GLU A 171 -0.59 -30.38 -13.96
C GLU A 171 -0.65 -30.17 -12.43
N ALA A 172 -0.57 -28.92 -11.98
CA ALA A 172 -0.52 -28.57 -10.57
C ALA A 172 -1.86 -28.83 -9.87
N ARG A 173 -1.78 -29.28 -8.62
CA ARG A 173 -2.95 -29.33 -7.73
C ARG A 173 -3.28 -27.94 -7.20
N ARG A 174 -4.52 -27.74 -6.76
CA ARG A 174 -5.00 -26.45 -6.22
C ARG A 174 -4.07 -25.93 -5.11
N GLU A 175 -3.67 -26.78 -4.18
CA GLU A 175 -2.84 -26.41 -3.04
C GLU A 175 -1.42 -26.00 -3.48
N GLU A 176 -0.89 -26.63 -4.54
CA GLU A 176 0.42 -26.29 -5.11
C GLU A 176 0.38 -24.91 -5.79
N ILE A 177 -0.73 -24.59 -6.47
CA ILE A 177 -0.96 -23.27 -7.07
C ILE A 177 -1.05 -22.19 -5.99
N ILE A 178 -1.82 -22.42 -4.92
CA ILE A 178 -1.93 -21.49 -3.78
C ILE A 178 -0.54 -21.25 -3.19
N ALA A 179 0.16 -22.32 -2.80
CA ALA A 179 1.48 -22.24 -2.19
C ALA A 179 2.54 -21.60 -3.11
N PHE A 180 2.41 -21.79 -4.42
CA PHE A 180 3.26 -21.12 -5.40
C PHE A 180 2.97 -19.62 -5.47
N ARG A 181 1.70 -19.24 -5.68
CA ARG A 181 1.28 -17.84 -5.84
C ARG A 181 1.66 -17.02 -4.61
N GLU A 182 1.28 -17.48 -3.43
CA GLU A 182 1.62 -16.80 -2.18
C GLU A 182 3.12 -16.70 -1.97
N GLY A 183 3.85 -17.79 -2.24
CA GLY A 183 5.30 -17.80 -2.16
C GLY A 183 5.98 -16.78 -3.08
N CYS A 184 5.42 -16.54 -4.27
CA CYS A 184 5.95 -15.54 -5.19
C CYS A 184 5.79 -14.10 -4.67
N VAL A 185 4.67 -13.79 -4.02
CA VAL A 185 4.43 -12.47 -3.41
C VAL A 185 5.35 -12.27 -2.21
N VAL A 186 5.45 -13.27 -1.33
CA VAL A 186 6.32 -13.21 -0.14
C VAL A 186 7.79 -13.07 -0.54
N GLU A 187 8.27 -13.84 -1.52
CA GLU A 187 9.65 -13.74 -2.02
C GLU A 187 9.92 -12.39 -2.68
N PHE A 188 8.95 -11.84 -3.42
CA PHE A 188 9.04 -10.48 -3.96
C PHE A 188 9.19 -9.44 -2.86
N LEU A 189 8.30 -9.46 -1.86
CA LEU A 189 8.38 -8.54 -0.74
C LEU A 189 9.68 -8.69 0.06
N GLN A 190 10.15 -9.93 0.26
CA GLN A 190 11.39 -10.19 0.96
C GLN A 190 12.59 -9.58 0.22
N GLU A 191 12.67 -9.73 -1.09
CA GLU A 191 13.71 -9.09 -1.91
C GLU A 191 13.65 -7.56 -1.84
N LEU A 192 12.47 -6.97 -2.04
CA LEU A 192 12.32 -5.51 -1.95
C LEU A 192 12.70 -4.99 -0.57
N CYS A 193 12.18 -5.61 0.49
CA CYS A 193 12.46 -5.19 1.86
C CYS A 193 13.95 -5.29 2.20
N GLN A 194 14.63 -6.34 1.73
CA GLN A 194 16.05 -6.50 1.95
C GLN A 194 16.85 -5.40 1.26
N GLN A 195 16.50 -5.03 0.01
CA GLN A 195 17.19 -3.94 -0.68
C GLN A 195 16.95 -2.57 -0.04
N THR A 196 15.72 -2.29 0.38
CA THR A 196 15.39 -1.08 1.16
C THR A 196 16.25 -0.95 2.41
N ARG A 197 16.36 -2.05 3.18
CA ARG A 197 17.17 -2.08 4.40
C ARG A 197 18.67 -1.90 4.10
N ASN A 198 19.17 -2.49 3.01
CA ASN A 198 20.57 -2.31 2.58
C ASN A 198 20.91 -0.84 2.29
N LEU A 199 19.92 -0.07 1.82
CA LEU A 199 20.04 1.37 1.56
C LEU A 199 19.70 2.24 2.78
N GLY A 200 19.45 1.63 3.94
CA GLY A 200 19.26 2.33 5.22
C GLY A 200 17.85 2.89 5.45
N MET A 201 16.88 2.55 4.60
CA MET A 201 15.47 2.92 4.76
C MET A 201 14.68 1.85 5.51
N LYS A 202 13.50 2.22 6.03
CA LYS A 202 12.55 1.26 6.62
C LYS A 202 11.56 0.73 5.58
N ASN A 203 10.91 -0.37 5.91
CA ASN A 203 9.83 -0.96 5.10
C ASN A 203 8.49 -0.91 5.82
N ALA A 204 7.46 -0.46 5.09
CA ALA A 204 6.07 -0.63 5.46
C ALA A 204 5.36 -1.50 4.40
N VAL A 205 4.51 -2.43 4.81
CA VAL A 205 3.65 -3.21 3.89
C VAL A 205 2.20 -3.02 4.31
N CYS A 206 1.34 -2.65 3.35
CA CYS A 206 -0.11 -2.79 3.47
C CYS A 206 -0.56 -3.98 2.63
N LEU A 207 -1.41 -4.83 3.20
CA LEU A 207 -2.12 -5.84 2.42
C LEU A 207 -3.62 -5.53 2.43
N LEU A 208 -4.26 -5.77 1.29
CA LEU A 208 -5.71 -5.71 1.16
C LEU A 208 -6.41 -6.51 2.28
N PRO A 209 -7.58 -6.05 2.77
CA PRO A 209 -8.27 -6.62 3.93
C PRO A 209 -9.07 -7.88 3.56
N PHE A 210 -8.38 -8.87 2.98
CA PHE A 210 -8.91 -10.21 2.73
C PHE A 210 -7.83 -11.29 2.89
N LYS A 211 -8.28 -12.46 3.37
CA LYS A 211 -7.46 -13.67 3.58
C LYS A 211 -8.06 -14.80 2.74
N GLU A 212 -7.86 -14.72 1.43
CA GLU A 212 -8.51 -15.61 0.46
C GLU A 212 -7.52 -16.36 -0.44
N ASP A 213 -7.59 -17.68 -0.38
CA ASP A 213 -6.77 -18.62 -1.15
C ASP A 213 -7.01 -18.55 -2.67
N SER A 214 -8.09 -17.93 -3.15
CA SER A 214 -8.42 -17.86 -4.58
C SER A 214 -7.62 -16.81 -5.33
N ILE A 215 -7.30 -15.67 -4.70
CA ILE A 215 -6.76 -14.48 -5.37
C ILE A 215 -5.58 -13.81 -4.64
N GLY A 216 -5.38 -14.05 -3.34
CA GLY A 216 -4.42 -13.27 -2.54
C GLY A 216 -3.54 -14.14 -1.63
N LEU A 217 -3.08 -13.52 -0.54
CA LEU A 217 -2.40 -14.17 0.57
C LEU A 217 -3.44 -14.58 1.62
N SER A 218 -3.56 -15.88 1.88
CA SER A 218 -4.43 -16.44 2.92
C SER A 218 -3.89 -16.24 4.34
N ASP A 219 -2.56 -16.16 4.47
CA ASP A 219 -1.85 -16.10 5.74
C ASP A 219 -0.83 -14.95 5.71
N TRP A 220 -1.19 -13.85 6.37
CA TRP A 220 -0.36 -12.66 6.49
C TRP A 220 0.90 -12.89 7.32
N SER A 221 0.93 -13.89 8.21
CA SER A 221 2.11 -14.14 9.05
C SER A 221 3.37 -14.42 8.21
N LYS A 222 3.21 -14.95 6.99
CA LYS A 222 4.30 -15.15 6.03
C LYS A 222 4.98 -13.86 5.60
N VAL A 223 4.24 -12.76 5.55
CA VAL A 223 4.75 -11.41 5.22
C VAL A 223 5.28 -10.72 6.48
N VAL A 224 4.52 -10.77 7.58
CA VAL A 224 4.94 -10.15 8.86
C VAL A 224 6.26 -10.75 9.37
N ALA A 225 6.50 -12.03 9.11
CA ALA A 225 7.74 -12.73 9.45
C ALA A 225 8.97 -12.30 8.64
N ILE A 226 8.84 -11.44 7.62
CA ILE A 226 10.00 -10.92 6.88
C ILE A 226 10.88 -10.11 7.85
N ASP A 227 12.12 -10.56 8.06
CA ASP A 227 13.06 -9.93 8.99
C ASP A 227 13.33 -8.46 8.64
N SER A 228 13.36 -8.16 7.33
CA SER A 228 13.60 -6.82 6.78
C SER A 228 12.40 -5.88 6.86
N LEU A 229 11.22 -6.36 7.27
CA LEU A 229 10.01 -5.56 7.42
C LEU A 229 9.99 -4.84 8.78
N ASP A 230 9.54 -3.60 8.83
CA ASP A 230 9.49 -2.80 10.06
C ASP A 230 8.05 -2.48 10.48
N ILE A 231 7.19 -2.18 9.50
CA ILE A 231 5.80 -1.74 9.71
C ILE A 231 4.87 -2.64 8.90
N PHE A 232 3.78 -3.12 9.50
CA PHE A 232 2.77 -3.91 8.81
C PHE A 232 1.38 -3.34 9.07
N GLY A 233 0.56 -3.32 8.02
CA GLY A 233 -0.80 -2.82 8.10
C GLY A 233 -1.74 -3.42 7.08
N THR A 234 -2.98 -2.95 7.17
CA THR A 234 -4.06 -3.21 6.22
C THR A 234 -4.95 -1.98 6.17
N ASP A 235 -5.88 -1.98 5.22
CA ASP A 235 -6.70 -0.84 4.87
C ASP A 235 -8.19 -1.23 4.81
N PRO A 236 -8.84 -1.40 5.97
CA PRO A 236 -10.20 -1.90 6.07
C PRO A 236 -11.22 -0.82 5.69
N TYR A 237 -11.25 -0.41 4.42
CA TYR A 237 -12.13 0.62 3.87
C TYR A 237 -13.60 0.18 3.86
N TRP A 238 -14.27 0.36 5.00
CA TRP A 238 -15.61 -0.13 5.26
C TRP A 238 -16.67 0.43 4.30
N VAL A 239 -16.53 1.67 3.83
CA VAL A 239 -17.45 2.22 2.82
C VAL A 239 -17.21 1.55 1.47
N PHE A 240 -15.94 1.41 1.07
CA PHE A 240 -15.58 0.82 -0.22
C PHE A 240 -16.00 -0.64 -0.34
N PHE A 241 -15.75 -1.44 0.71
CA PHE A 241 -16.13 -2.85 0.75
C PHE A 241 -17.60 -3.08 1.13
N ASN A 242 -18.34 -2.02 1.48
CA ASN A 242 -19.73 -2.08 1.96
C ASN A 242 -19.87 -3.02 3.17
N GLU A 243 -19.01 -2.80 4.16
CA GLU A 243 -18.87 -3.61 5.37
C GLU A 243 -19.20 -2.79 6.62
N SER A 244 -19.42 -3.48 7.74
CA SER A 244 -19.68 -2.86 9.04
C SER A 244 -18.42 -2.17 9.58
N LEU A 245 -18.46 -0.87 9.87
CA LEU A 245 -17.30 -0.16 10.41
C LEU A 245 -16.76 -0.84 11.68
N GLN A 246 -17.62 -1.02 12.69
CA GLN A 246 -17.21 -1.56 13.99
C GLN A 246 -16.62 -2.97 13.88
N GLU A 247 -17.32 -3.87 13.19
CA GLU A 247 -16.90 -5.28 13.10
C GLU A 247 -15.74 -5.47 12.13
N TYR A 248 -15.78 -4.83 10.96
CA TYR A 248 -14.80 -5.00 9.90
C TYR A 248 -13.48 -4.31 10.24
N VAL A 249 -13.52 -3.02 10.61
CA VAL A 249 -12.33 -2.27 11.01
C VAL A 249 -11.76 -2.85 12.30
N GLY A 250 -12.59 -3.12 13.31
CA GLY A 250 -12.13 -3.68 14.58
C GLY A 250 -11.44 -5.03 14.44
N ARG A 251 -12.02 -5.95 13.65
CA ARG A 251 -11.40 -7.25 13.37
C ARG A 251 -10.04 -7.10 12.71
N PHE A 252 -9.93 -6.30 11.65
CA PHE A 252 -8.66 -6.16 10.94
C PHE A 252 -7.61 -5.40 11.74
N SER A 253 -8.01 -4.41 12.52
CA SER A 253 -7.12 -3.70 13.44
C SER A 253 -6.56 -4.63 14.53
N ARG A 254 -7.39 -5.53 15.07
CA ARG A 254 -6.95 -6.57 16.01
C ARG A 254 -5.98 -7.56 15.35
N ASP A 255 -6.35 -8.09 14.19
CA ASP A 255 -5.52 -9.06 13.46
C ASP A 255 -4.12 -8.48 13.16
N VAL A 256 -4.06 -7.21 12.71
CA VAL A 256 -2.79 -6.51 12.48
C VAL A 256 -2.02 -6.32 13.78
N TYR A 257 -2.68 -5.83 14.84
CA TYR A 257 -2.02 -5.60 16.12
C TYR A 257 -1.44 -6.87 16.72
N GLU A 258 -2.21 -7.96 16.80
CA GLU A 258 -1.76 -9.24 17.36
C GLU A 258 -0.58 -9.82 16.57
N LEU A 259 -0.61 -9.77 15.23
CA LEU A 259 0.51 -10.20 14.40
C LEU A 259 1.75 -9.33 14.62
N CYS A 260 1.58 -8.01 14.68
CA CYS A 260 2.70 -7.09 14.88
C CYS A 260 3.33 -7.27 16.26
N GLU A 261 2.55 -7.47 17.31
CA GLU A 261 3.03 -7.79 18.65
C GLU A 261 3.82 -9.12 18.66
N GLN A 262 3.30 -10.15 17.98
CA GLN A 262 3.98 -11.46 17.90
C GLN A 262 5.35 -11.37 17.23
N TYR A 263 5.48 -10.57 16.16
CA TYR A 263 6.70 -10.47 15.35
C TYR A 263 7.53 -9.20 15.65
N ASN A 264 7.16 -8.44 16.69
CA ASN A 264 7.78 -7.18 17.08
C ASN A 264 7.91 -6.20 15.90
N LYS A 265 6.77 -5.92 15.25
CA LYS A 265 6.61 -4.95 14.16
C LYS A 265 5.72 -3.79 14.63
N GLU A 266 5.78 -2.66 13.92
CA GLU A 266 4.86 -1.55 14.13
C GLU A 266 3.53 -1.81 13.42
N ALA A 267 2.41 -1.80 14.15
CA ALA A 267 1.06 -1.95 13.59
C ALA A 267 0.56 -0.63 12.99
N GLN A 268 0.12 -0.67 11.73
CA GLN A 268 -0.46 0.47 11.01
C GLN A 268 -1.87 0.16 10.49
N ILE A 269 -2.78 1.13 10.56
CA ILE A 269 -4.09 1.05 9.90
C ILE A 269 -4.31 2.24 8.98
N TRP A 270 -4.76 1.94 7.77
CA TRP A 270 -5.13 2.94 6.77
C TRP A 270 -6.63 3.27 6.85
N ILE A 271 -6.94 4.55 6.95
CA ILE A 271 -8.28 5.09 7.12
C ILE A 271 -8.81 5.59 5.79
N GLN A 272 -10.06 5.23 5.48
CA GLN A 272 -10.74 5.73 4.28
C GLN A 272 -11.11 7.21 4.46
N ALA A 273 -10.45 8.08 3.71
CA ALA A 273 -10.74 9.51 3.58
C ALA A 273 -11.01 9.88 2.10
N TYR A 274 -11.47 8.92 1.30
CA TYR A 274 -11.86 9.07 -0.10
C TYR A 274 -13.22 8.39 -0.34
N LYS A 275 -13.97 8.85 -1.34
CA LYS A 275 -15.34 8.36 -1.64
C LYS A 275 -16.28 8.31 -0.43
N ILE A 276 -16.09 9.21 0.53
CA ILE A 276 -16.96 9.28 1.70
C ILE A 276 -18.28 9.96 1.29
N PRO A 277 -19.43 9.30 1.43
CA PRO A 277 -20.74 9.88 1.13
C PRO A 277 -21.09 10.99 2.13
N ALA A 278 -21.89 11.95 1.68
CA ALA A 278 -22.37 13.02 2.53
C ALA A 278 -23.12 12.46 3.75
N GLY A 279 -22.79 12.96 4.94
CA GLY A 279 -23.40 12.52 6.20
C GLY A 279 -22.72 11.32 6.86
N ARG A 280 -21.70 10.71 6.23
CA ARG A 280 -20.88 9.64 6.80
C ARG A 280 -19.49 10.10 7.23
N GLU A 281 -19.19 11.40 7.20
CA GLU A 281 -17.83 11.89 7.45
C GLU A 281 -17.35 11.63 8.89
N GLU A 282 -18.26 11.61 9.88
CA GLU A 282 -17.93 11.30 11.28
C GLU A 282 -17.42 9.87 11.48
N GLU A 283 -17.67 8.97 10.52
CA GLU A 283 -17.20 7.58 10.58
C GLU A 283 -15.67 7.49 10.56
N LEU A 284 -14.95 8.51 10.06
CA LEU A 284 -13.48 8.55 10.15
C LEU A 284 -13.00 8.53 11.61
N LYS A 285 -13.64 9.33 12.47
CA LYS A 285 -13.33 9.36 13.90
C LYS A 285 -13.58 8.01 14.54
N GLU A 286 -14.70 7.38 14.18
CA GLU A 286 -15.09 6.06 14.70
C GLU A 286 -14.10 4.97 14.25
N ALA A 287 -13.68 4.96 12.98
CA ALA A 287 -12.71 3.99 12.47
C ALA A 287 -11.34 4.10 13.17
N ILE A 288 -10.89 5.34 13.45
CA ILE A 288 -9.66 5.58 14.21
C ILE A 288 -9.85 5.15 15.67
N ALA A 289 -10.99 5.46 16.30
CA ALA A 289 -11.29 5.06 17.68
C ALA A 289 -11.31 3.55 17.87
N VAL A 290 -11.97 2.82 16.96
CA VAL A 290 -12.02 1.35 16.95
C VAL A 290 -10.60 0.78 16.82
N SER A 291 -9.81 1.30 15.88
CA SER A 291 -8.44 0.82 15.67
C SER A 291 -7.51 1.15 16.85
N HIS A 292 -7.66 2.34 17.44
CA HIS A 292 -6.92 2.75 18.63
C HIS A 292 -7.21 1.86 19.85
N ALA A 293 -8.48 1.46 20.03
CA ALA A 293 -8.90 0.57 21.12
C ALA A 293 -8.27 -0.83 21.02
N GLU A 294 -7.97 -1.30 19.79
CA GLU A 294 -7.26 -2.57 19.56
C GLU A 294 -5.74 -2.47 19.79
N GLY A 295 -5.20 -1.27 20.05
CA GLY A 295 -3.78 -1.06 20.36
C GLY A 295 -2.96 -0.40 19.25
N VAL A 296 -3.55 -0.11 18.09
CA VAL A 296 -2.86 0.55 16.98
C VAL A 296 -2.50 1.99 17.33
N ARG A 297 -1.28 2.43 16.96
CA ARG A 297 -0.76 3.78 17.24
C ARG A 297 -0.20 4.50 16.01
N ASN A 298 -0.18 3.83 14.85
CA ASN A 298 0.16 4.43 13.56
C ASN A 298 -1.08 4.40 12.65
N PHE A 299 -1.58 5.58 12.32
CA PHE A 299 -2.72 5.78 11.43
C PHE A 299 -2.26 6.55 10.21
N ALA A 300 -2.64 6.11 9.02
CA ALA A 300 -2.46 6.87 7.79
C ALA A 300 -3.79 6.96 7.04
N ALA A 301 -4.00 7.99 6.23
CA ALA A 301 -5.26 8.17 5.49
C ALA A 301 -5.04 8.29 3.98
N TRP A 302 -5.90 7.62 3.22
CA TRP A 302 -6.12 7.92 1.80
C TRP A 302 -7.37 8.79 1.69
N SER A 303 -7.30 10.09 1.40
CA SER A 303 -6.10 10.87 1.06
C SER A 303 -6.27 12.34 1.44
N TYR A 304 -5.20 13.12 1.26
CA TYR A 304 -5.17 14.56 1.51
C TYR A 304 -6.44 15.25 1.01
N TYR A 305 -7.02 16.08 1.88
CA TYR A 305 -8.14 16.96 1.59
C TYR A 305 -9.38 16.24 1.02
N GLY A 306 -9.70 15.05 1.55
CA GLY A 306 -10.86 14.25 1.12
C GLY A 306 -10.80 13.83 -0.35
N ASN A 307 -9.59 13.79 -0.93
CA ASN A 307 -9.31 13.59 -2.34
C ASN A 307 -10.04 14.58 -3.29
N ALA A 308 -10.17 15.84 -2.91
CA ALA A 308 -10.95 16.82 -3.68
C ALA A 308 -10.51 16.99 -5.14
N TYR A 309 -9.25 16.69 -5.46
CA TYR A 309 -8.69 16.92 -6.80
C TYR A 309 -8.85 15.73 -7.75
N MET A 310 -9.00 14.49 -7.27
CA MET A 310 -9.25 13.32 -8.13
C MET A 310 -10.73 12.94 -8.14
N SER A 311 -11.47 13.42 -9.16
CA SER A 311 -12.93 13.23 -9.27
C SER A 311 -13.40 11.78 -9.14
N TYR A 312 -12.58 10.81 -9.56
CA TYR A 312 -12.90 9.40 -9.43
C TYR A 312 -13.04 8.95 -7.97
N ASN A 313 -12.19 9.44 -7.08
CA ASN A 313 -12.14 9.06 -5.66
C ASN A 313 -12.58 10.17 -4.69
N ARG A 314 -13.04 11.31 -5.20
CA ARG A 314 -13.48 12.46 -4.42
C ARG A 314 -14.59 12.09 -3.44
N SER A 315 -14.45 12.49 -2.17
CA SER A 315 -15.54 12.45 -1.18
C SER A 315 -16.60 13.51 -1.48
N GLU A 316 -17.86 13.30 -1.08
CA GLU A 316 -18.92 14.26 -1.40
C GLU A 316 -18.75 15.61 -0.67
N ASN A 317 -18.17 15.58 0.53
CA ASN A 317 -17.77 16.78 1.30
C ASN A 317 -16.28 16.72 1.69
N PRO A 318 -15.34 17.00 0.75
CA PRO A 318 -13.91 16.81 0.99
C PRO A 318 -13.35 17.64 2.16
N GLN A 319 -13.76 18.91 2.27
CA GLN A 319 -13.34 19.78 3.39
C GLN A 319 -13.75 19.19 4.74
N LYS A 320 -15.01 18.73 4.87
CA LYS A 320 -15.50 18.16 6.13
C LYS A 320 -14.74 16.88 6.51
N VAL A 321 -14.41 16.05 5.52
CA VAL A 321 -13.55 14.87 5.73
C VAL A 321 -12.18 15.28 6.27
N TRP A 322 -11.58 16.33 5.69
CA TRP A 322 -10.28 16.84 6.09
C TRP A 322 -10.28 17.45 7.50
N ASP A 323 -11.30 18.26 7.80
CA ASP A 323 -11.48 18.88 9.12
C ASP A 323 -11.59 17.81 10.22
N ILE A 324 -12.46 16.82 10.03
CA ILE A 324 -12.65 15.71 10.99
C ILE A 324 -11.36 14.93 11.20
N LEU A 325 -10.64 14.62 10.12
CA LEU A 325 -9.37 13.90 10.21
C LEU A 325 -8.35 14.69 11.02
N GLY A 326 -8.22 16.00 10.75
CA GLY A 326 -7.29 16.88 11.46
C GLY A 326 -7.63 17.07 12.93
N ASP A 327 -8.92 17.21 13.26
CA ASP A 327 -9.40 17.29 14.64
C ASP A 327 -9.03 16.01 15.41
N VAL A 328 -9.36 14.84 14.87
CA VAL A 328 -9.07 13.53 15.48
C VAL A 328 -7.58 13.29 15.64
N TYR A 329 -6.77 13.63 14.63
CA TYR A 329 -5.32 13.56 14.72
C TYR A 329 -4.78 14.48 15.82
N GLY A 330 -5.35 15.68 15.96
CA GLY A 330 -5.03 16.58 17.06
C GLY A 330 -5.35 15.99 18.44
N GLU A 331 -6.54 15.38 18.60
CA GLU A 331 -6.94 14.71 19.85
C GLU A 331 -5.95 13.61 20.24
N LEU A 332 -5.56 12.77 19.28
CA LEU A 332 -4.57 11.70 19.48
C LEU A 332 -3.19 12.25 19.87
N GLN A 333 -2.68 13.26 19.17
CA GLN A 333 -1.36 13.85 19.45
C GLN A 333 -1.30 14.52 20.83
N ARG A 334 -2.43 15.04 21.33
CA ARG A 334 -2.54 15.60 22.68
C ARG A 334 -2.74 14.53 23.77
N GLY A 335 -2.88 13.27 23.40
CA GLY A 335 -3.09 12.16 24.34
C GLY A 335 -4.48 12.18 24.99
N GLU A 336 -5.49 12.73 24.32
CA GLU A 336 -6.85 12.85 24.87
C GLU A 336 -7.60 11.51 24.89
N TRP A 337 -7.04 10.49 24.23
CA TRP A 337 -7.62 9.15 24.07
C TRP A 337 -6.94 8.10 24.99
N ALA A 338 -6.18 8.57 25.99
CA ALA A 338 -5.39 7.74 26.91
C ALA A 338 -6.23 6.84 27.83
#